data_AF-A0A961Q9J0-F1
#
_entry.id   AF-A0A961Q9J0-F1
#
_cell.length_a   1.000
_cell.length_b   1.000
_cell.length_c   1.000
_cell.angle_alpha   90.00
_cell.angle_beta   90.00
_cell.angle_gamma   90.00
#
_symmetry.space_group_name_H-M   'P 1'
#
loop_
_entity.id
_entity.type
_entity.pdbx_description
1 polymer ?
#
loop_
_entity_poly.entity_id
_entity_poly.type
_entity_poly.pdbx_seq_one_letter_code
_entity_poly.pdbx_strand_id
1 'polypeptide(L)'
;MSKEPRISRFLDDEERELAEAIESSGYEVGESFLTPERKTEIRDAARATINAERVKISLRIQKNDLLRLKAMAMREGMPYQTLISSILHKAVS
;
A
#
# COMPACT_ATOMS: atom_id res chain seq x y z
N MET A 1 -0.41 14.94 20.54
CA MET A 1 -1.75 14.40 20.23
C MET A 1 -1.55 13.05 19.55
N SER A 2 -1.71 11.94 20.28
CA SER A 2 -1.69 10.61 19.68
C SER A 2 -2.85 10.53 18.70
N LYS A 3 -2.55 10.43 17.40
CA LYS A 3 -3.54 10.01 16.41
C LYS A 3 -3.69 8.51 16.57
N GLU A 4 -4.57 8.08 17.46
CA GLU A 4 -5.03 6.70 17.44
C GLU A 4 -5.63 6.43 16.05
N PRO A 5 -5.15 5.41 15.33
CA PRO A 5 -5.70 5.08 14.03
C PRO A 5 -7.14 4.61 14.25
N ARG A 6 -8.12 5.44 13.84
CA ARG A 6 -9.53 5.04 13.83
C ARG A 6 -9.85 4.40 12.49
N ILE A 7 -10.45 3.21 12.51
CA ILE A 7 -10.95 2.55 11.31
C ILE A 7 -12.14 3.38 10.81
N SER A 8 -12.00 4.00 9.63
CA SER A 8 -13.03 4.89 9.08
C SER A 8 -14.12 4.16 8.29
N ARG A 9 -13.84 2.94 7.83
CA ARG A 9 -14.75 2.10 7.07
C ARG A 9 -14.29 0.64 7.18
N PHE A 10 -15.22 -0.25 7.50
CA PHE A 10 -15.03 -1.70 7.45
C PHE A 10 -15.34 -2.21 6.03
N LEU A 11 -14.60 -3.22 5.59
CA LEU A 11 -14.72 -3.89 4.30
C LEU A 11 -16.01 -4.71 4.24
N ASP A 12 -16.35 -5.40 5.33
CA ASP A 12 -17.53 -6.24 5.51
C ASP A 12 -17.97 -6.31 6.98
N ASP A 13 -19.06 -7.04 7.24
CA ASP A 13 -19.61 -7.23 8.59
C ASP A 13 -18.70 -8.10 9.47
N GLU A 14 -17.92 -9.01 8.88
CA GLU A 14 -16.96 -9.88 9.59
C GLU A 14 -15.80 -9.04 10.16
N GLU A 15 -15.26 -8.10 9.38
CA GLU A 15 -14.18 -7.20 9.84
C GLU A 15 -14.65 -6.28 10.97
N ARG A 16 -15.89 -5.79 10.92
CA ARG A 16 -16.47 -4.99 12.00
C ARG A 16 -16.58 -5.79 13.29
N GLU A 17 -17.15 -6.99 13.22
CA GLU A 17 -17.32 -7.87 14.39
C GLU A 17 -15.97 -8.24 15.00
N LEU A 18 -14.95 -8.52 14.17
CA LEU A 18 -13.58 -8.79 14.63
C LEU A 18 -12.97 -7.57 15.33
N ALA A 19 -13.12 -6.37 14.77
CA ALA A 19 -12.60 -5.15 15.38
C ALA A 19 -13.24 -4.87 16.75
N GLU A 20 -14.57 -5.03 16.85
CA GLU A 20 -15.31 -4.88 18.11
C GLU A 20 -14.90 -5.94 19.15
N ALA A 21 -14.68 -7.19 18.72
CA ALA A 21 -14.22 -8.26 19.59
C ALA A 21 -12.80 -8.02 20.14
N ILE A 22 -11.90 -7.44 19.32
CA ILE A 22 -10.53 -7.07 19.72
C ILE A 22 -10.51 -5.85 20.66
N GLU A 23 -11.37 -4.85 20.40
CA GLU A 23 -11.48 -3.65 21.25
C GLU A 23 -12.23 -3.93 22.57
N SER A 24 -13.06 -4.97 22.62
CA SER A 24 -13.67 -5.45 23.84
C SER A 24 -12.60 -5.93 24.82
N SER A 25 -12.71 -5.50 26.08
CA SER A 25 -11.71 -5.65 27.14
C SER A 25 -11.38 -7.11 27.56
N GLY A 26 -11.92 -8.10 26.85
CA GLY A 26 -11.71 -9.53 27.07
C GLY A 26 -10.97 -10.27 25.95
N TYR A 27 -10.38 -9.57 24.97
CA TYR A 27 -9.62 -10.24 23.91
C TYR A 27 -8.29 -10.80 24.43
N GLU A 28 -8.23 -12.13 24.59
CA GLU A 28 -6.98 -12.83 24.88
C GLU A 28 -6.20 -13.03 23.58
N VAL A 29 -5.10 -12.27 23.42
CA VAL A 29 -4.17 -12.45 22.31
C VAL A 29 -3.55 -13.84 22.43
N GLY A 30 -3.91 -14.74 21.52
CA GLY A 30 -3.36 -16.10 21.46
C GLY A 30 -1.84 -16.13 21.28
N GLU A 31 -1.26 -17.33 21.39
CA GLU A 31 0.19 -17.52 21.30
C GLU A 31 0.73 -16.99 19.95
N SER A 32 1.71 -16.09 20.03
CA SER A 32 2.33 -15.50 18.85
C SER A 32 3.25 -16.52 18.19
N PHE A 33 2.84 -17.10 17.07
CA PHE A 33 3.68 -17.96 16.21
C PHE A 33 4.80 -17.20 15.48
N LEU A 34 4.96 -15.89 15.73
CA LEU A 34 5.98 -15.06 15.08
C LEU A 34 7.38 -15.37 15.64
N THR A 35 8.24 -15.98 14.83
CA THR A 35 9.66 -16.15 15.20
C THR A 35 10.38 -14.79 15.17
N PRO A 36 11.46 -14.61 15.98
CA PRO A 36 12.26 -13.39 15.96
C PRO A 36 12.80 -13.04 14.56
N GLU A 37 13.19 -14.06 13.79
CA GLU A 37 13.68 -13.96 12.41
C GLU A 37 12.59 -13.45 11.46
N ARG A 38 11.38 -14.02 11.56
CA ARG A 38 10.25 -13.59 10.73
C ARG A 38 9.83 -12.16 11.06
N LYS A 39 9.93 -11.76 12.33
CA LYS A 39 9.70 -10.38 12.77
C LYS A 39 10.67 -9.40 12.12
N THR A 40 11.96 -9.76 12.03
CA THR A 40 12.97 -8.92 11.38
C THR A 40 12.73 -8.82 9.87
N GLU A 41 12.44 -9.92 9.18
CA GLU A 41 12.13 -9.90 7.74
C GLU A 41 10.94 -9.00 7.41
N ILE A 42 9.84 -9.14 8.14
CA ILE A 42 8.63 -8.32 7.92
C ILE A 42 8.93 -6.85 8.18
N ARG A 43 9.74 -6.55 9.21
CA ARG A 43 10.16 -5.18 9.52
C ARG A 43 11.02 -4.59 8.41
N ASP A 44 11.98 -5.34 7.89
CA ASP A 44 12.89 -4.87 6.84
C ASP A 44 12.15 -4.66 5.51
N ALA A 45 11.24 -5.58 5.15
CA ALA A 45 10.36 -5.42 3.99
C ALA A 45 9.44 -4.19 4.13
N ALA A 46 8.84 -3.99 5.30
CA ALA A 46 8.04 -2.79 5.58
C ALA A 46 8.88 -1.51 5.48
N ARG A 47 10.11 -1.53 6.00
CA ARG A 47 11.03 -0.39 5.96
C ARG A 47 11.48 -0.05 4.54
N ALA A 48 11.73 -1.06 3.70
CA ALA A 48 12.04 -0.87 2.29
C ALA A 48 10.87 -0.27 1.50
N THR A 49 9.64 -0.66 1.85
CA THR A 49 8.43 -0.19 1.15
C THR A 49 8.02 1.22 1.57
N ILE A 50 8.16 1.56 2.86
CA ILE A 50 7.80 2.88 3.40
C ILE A 50 8.81 3.96 3.00
N ASN A 51 10.10 3.62 2.91
CA ASN A 51 11.18 4.58 2.66
C ASN A 51 11.53 4.79 1.19
N ALA A 52 10.71 4.30 0.24
CA ALA A 52 10.90 4.64 -1.17
C ALA A 52 10.67 6.15 -1.36
N GLU A 53 11.74 6.93 -1.29
CA GLU A 53 11.71 8.39 -1.42
C GLU A 53 11.24 8.76 -2.83
N ARG A 54 10.01 9.25 -2.92
CA ARG A 54 9.41 9.64 -4.20
C ARG A 54 9.71 11.10 -4.50
N VAL A 55 10.54 11.34 -5.50
CA VAL A 55 10.79 12.69 -6.01
C VAL A 55 9.73 13.08 -7.04
N LYS A 56 9.15 14.28 -6.90
CA LYS A 56 8.24 14.83 -7.90
C LYS A 56 9.04 15.38 -9.07
N ILE A 57 8.68 14.97 -10.28
CA ILE A 57 9.26 15.50 -11.53
C ILE A 57 8.17 16.11 -12.40
N SER A 58 8.51 17.15 -13.16
CA SER A 58 7.63 17.72 -14.19
C SER A 58 8.04 17.19 -15.56
N LEU A 59 7.12 16.56 -16.28
CA LEU A 59 7.38 15.98 -17.61
C LEU A 59 6.46 16.63 -18.65
N ARG A 60 7.01 16.99 -19.81
CA ARG A 60 6.23 17.41 -20.98
C ARG A 60 6.09 16.23 -21.93
N ILE A 61 4.86 15.86 -22.25
CA ILE A 61 4.53 14.77 -23.18
C ILE A 61 3.50 15.25 -24.20
N GLN A 62 3.48 14.62 -25.37
CA GLN A 62 2.43 14.92 -26.35
C GLN A 62 1.06 14.45 -25.81
N LYS A 63 0.01 15.21 -26.13
CA LYS A 63 -1.36 14.91 -25.68
C LYS A 63 -1.83 13.53 -26.13
N ASN A 64 -1.45 13.12 -27.34
CA ASN A 64 -1.80 11.82 -27.91
C ASN A 64 -1.14 10.67 -27.13
N ASP A 65 0.11 10.85 -26.69
CA ASP A 65 0.82 9.83 -25.90
C ASP A 65 0.23 9.70 -24.50
N LEU A 66 -0.15 10.81 -23.87
CA LEU A 66 -0.85 10.78 -22.59
C LEU A 66 -2.16 10.00 -22.67
N LEU A 67 -2.92 10.15 -23.76
CA LEU A 67 -4.16 9.40 -23.98
C LEU A 67 -3.87 7.90 -24.14
N ARG A 68 -2.83 7.53 -24.91
CA ARG A 68 -2.41 6.13 -25.09
C ARG A 68 -1.95 5.50 -23.78
N LEU A 69 -1.18 6.23 -22.97
CA LEU A 69 -0.74 5.79 -21.64
C LEU A 69 -1.92 5.56 -20.69
N LYS A 70 -2.91 6.46 -20.69
CA LYS A 70 -4.14 6.28 -19.91
C LYS A 70 -4.91 5.04 -20.35
N ALA A 71 -5.06 4.82 -21.66
CA ALA A 71 -5.72 3.63 -22.19
C ALA A 71 -4.96 2.33 -21.86
N MET A 72 -3.63 2.37 -21.87
CA MET A 72 -2.79 1.24 -21.45
C MET A 72 -2.97 0.94 -19.96
N ALA A 73 -2.89 1.96 -19.10
CA ALA A 73 -3.05 1.80 -17.66
C ALA A 73 -4.46 1.29 -17.28
N MET A 74 -5.49 1.75 -17.98
CA MET A 74 -6.87 1.24 -17.80
C MET A 74 -7.00 -0.24 -18.15
N ARG A 75 -6.32 -0.71 -19.22
CA ARG A 75 -6.31 -2.14 -19.56
C ARG A 75 -5.60 -2.99 -18.51
N GLU A 76 -4.57 -2.44 -17.87
CA GLU A 76 -3.83 -3.09 -16.79
C GLU A 76 -4.50 -2.92 -15.41
N GLY A 77 -5.62 -2.20 -15.33
CA GLY A 77 -6.36 -1.97 -14.08
C GLY A 77 -5.60 -1.09 -13.08
N MET A 78 -4.69 -0.24 -13.54
CA MET A 78 -3.84 0.60 -12.68
C MET A 78 -3.92 2.10 -13.05
N PRO A 79 -3.58 3.02 -12.11
CA PRO A 79 -3.47 4.43 -12.43
C PRO A 79 -2.34 4.70 -13.45
N TYR A 80 -2.57 5.64 -14.38
CA TYR A 80 -1.56 5.98 -15.40
C TYR A 80 -0.25 6.52 -14.81
N GLN A 81 -0.30 7.17 -13.65
CA GLN A 81 0.89 7.60 -12.92
C GLN A 81 1.72 6.40 -12.45
N THR A 82 1.06 5.35 -11.98
CA THR A 82 1.71 4.11 -11.54
C THR A 82 2.36 3.40 -12.73
N LEU A 83 1.68 3.36 -13.88
CA LEU A 83 2.24 2.81 -15.11
C LEU A 83 3.49 3.58 -15.55
N ILE A 84 3.43 4.92 -15.57
CA ILE A 84 4.58 5.77 -15.88
C ILE A 84 5.75 5.49 -14.93
N SER A 85 5.48 5.39 -13.62
CA SER A 85 6.50 5.06 -12.62
C SER A 85 7.13 3.68 -12.87
N SER A 86 6.33 2.68 -13.24
CA SER A 86 6.80 1.33 -13.54
C SER A 86 7.69 1.30 -14.78
N ILE A 87 7.30 2.00 -15.84
CA ILE A 87 8.10 2.12 -17.06
C ILE A 87 9.44 2.80 -16.77
N LEU A 88 9.44 3.91 -16.01
CA LEU A 88 10.66 4.61 -15.64
C LEU A 88 11.59 3.72 -14.82
N HIS A 89 11.06 2.97 -13.85
CA HIS A 89 11.85 2.03 -13.06
C HIS A 89 12.45 0.92 -13.94
N LYS A 90 11.66 0.30 -14.81
CA LYS A 90 12.11 -0.74 -15.76
C LYS A 90 13.17 -0.24 -16.74
N ALA A 91 13.19 1.06 -17.05
CA ALA A 91 14.17 1.63 -17.97
C ALA A 91 15.55 1.84 -17.33
N VAL A 92 15.62 1.94 -16.00
CA VAL A 92 16.86 2.24 -15.25
C VAL A 92 17.34 1.09 -14.36
N SER A 93 16.50 0.10 -14.09
CA SER A 93 16.79 -1.13 -13.32
C SER A 93 16.84 -2.33 -14.24
#